data_AF-A0AAX4J3F5-F1
#
_entry.id   AF-A0AAX4J3F5-F1
#
_cell.length_a   1.000
_cell.length_b   1.000
_cell.length_c   1.000
_cell.angle_alpha   90.00
_cell.angle_beta   90.00
_cell.angle_gamma   90.00
#
_symmetry.space_group_name_H-M   'P 1'
#
loop_
_entity.id
_entity.type
_entity.pdbx_description
1 polymer ?
#
loop_
_entity_poly.entity_id
_entity_poly.type
_entity_poly.pdbx_seq_one_letter_code
_entity_poly.pdbx_strand_id
1 'polypeptide(L)'
;MMEATSTDQFPLWDSPFRGKTKSWMYKGAGATESKSKSTSKPEHEETLVFPSVSKWLPPRDEHSDYWWNMAGPHFATLFRNAGYSLEEQYEALLFVYHQVVPRLGAAPGSSDSAAAGGDSGLSLDNTHIEYSWRWNEADTKPEIRMVMEPFSRFAGTYLDPLNLKPATEMLYAMTPQVPSLDMSLFNHFVAKFYDAAHHKYLETNERPVMTNVCLGFEFLGHDILPKAYFFPRKLGHVGITPMAVWEDAIATAVPESPCMGTVFSFVKDVAPKLGLTLTPLWLGIDNVRPADARLKLYCVEARTSFESVRTVLTMGGRIAVEEGMLDGVWDLMRAVCALPADFPRDRDLPRAPAYNAATDGVDTAGLWGTFVYYFDIGLGRNEGVPDIKFYIPVCHYGADDEAIASAITAWMTGHGRGQYVDAYWDSLRQIISHRGLEESRGAHMWLSMMVKGGRLQVTTYIAPEGHHPKRQRGGQRARSKIAELVTRKS
;
A
#
# COMPACT_ATOMS: atom_id res chain seq x y z
N MET A 1 -11.08 -59.26 26.13
CA MET A 1 -9.62 -59.32 26.07
C MET A 1 -9.21 -59.75 24.68
N MET A 2 -8.75 -58.80 23.87
CA MET A 2 -7.89 -59.04 22.70
C MET A 2 -6.96 -57.84 22.63
N GLU A 3 -5.66 -58.12 22.70
CA GLU A 3 -4.57 -57.17 22.85
C GLU A 3 -4.28 -56.39 21.57
N ALA A 4 -3.80 -55.16 21.76
CA ALA A 4 -3.35 -54.25 20.74
C ALA A 4 -1.94 -54.64 20.25
N THR A 5 -1.72 -54.65 18.94
CA THR A 5 -0.39 -54.74 18.33
C THR A 5 0.07 -53.39 17.78
N SER A 6 1.23 -53.00 18.30
CA SER A 6 2.14 -51.90 17.97
C SER A 6 2.32 -51.62 16.48
N THR A 7 2.13 -50.35 16.09
CA THR A 7 2.70 -49.73 14.89
C THR A 7 4.11 -49.25 15.19
N ASP A 8 5.12 -49.80 14.50
CA ASP A 8 6.38 -49.10 14.20
C ASP A 8 7.24 -49.94 13.25
N GLN A 9 7.54 -49.39 12.07
CA GLN A 9 8.79 -49.50 11.31
C GLN A 9 8.57 -49.08 9.85
N PHE A 10 8.74 -47.77 9.58
CA PHE A 10 9.10 -47.31 8.24
C PHE A 10 10.63 -47.14 8.20
N PRO A 11 11.33 -47.64 7.17
CA PRO A 11 12.77 -47.45 7.07
C PRO A 11 13.11 -45.98 6.82
N LEU A 12 14.01 -45.43 7.65
CA LEU A 12 14.58 -44.10 7.44
C LEU A 12 15.29 -44.05 6.08
N TRP A 13 14.88 -43.11 5.24
CA TRP A 13 15.56 -42.79 3.98
C TRP A 13 16.85 -42.01 4.29
N ASP A 14 18.01 -42.65 4.11
CA ASP A 14 19.32 -42.00 4.23
C ASP A 14 19.60 -41.13 3.00
N SER A 15 19.66 -39.81 3.21
CA SER A 15 19.93 -38.84 2.14
C SER A 15 21.34 -39.00 1.58
N PRO A 16 21.51 -39.14 0.25
CA PRO A 16 22.82 -39.32 -0.40
C PRO A 16 23.71 -38.07 -0.38
N PHE A 17 23.28 -36.98 0.28
CA PHE A 17 23.99 -35.69 0.32
C PHE A 17 24.72 -35.42 1.66
N ARG A 18 24.75 -36.38 2.60
CA ARG A 18 25.61 -36.27 3.78
C ARG A 18 27.09 -36.22 3.35
N GLY A 19 27.72 -35.05 3.48
CA GLY A 19 29.19 -34.91 3.41
C GLY A 19 29.78 -34.13 2.22
N LYS A 20 28.99 -33.47 1.37
CA LYS A 20 29.53 -32.65 0.25
C LYS A 20 28.97 -31.24 0.21
N THR A 21 29.44 -30.36 1.09
CA THR A 21 29.34 -28.91 0.91
C THR A 21 30.69 -28.26 1.27
N LYS A 22 31.55 -28.08 0.26
CA LYS A 22 32.66 -27.14 0.32
C LYS A 22 32.51 -26.09 -0.78
N SER A 23 32.33 -24.84 -0.32
CA SER A 23 32.94 -23.62 -0.84
C SER A 23 32.72 -23.25 -2.31
N TRP A 24 31.77 -22.33 -2.56
CA TRP A 24 31.97 -21.17 -3.44
C TRP A 24 31.20 -19.98 -2.82
N MET A 25 31.90 -19.13 -2.07
CA MET A 25 31.39 -17.83 -1.63
C MET A 25 32.38 -16.73 -2.00
N TYR A 26 31.78 -15.61 -2.40
CA TYR A 26 32.35 -14.32 -2.75
C TYR A 26 33.51 -13.86 -1.85
N LYS A 27 34.60 -13.36 -2.46
CA LYS A 27 35.66 -12.61 -1.76
C LYS A 27 35.25 -11.14 -1.66
N GLY A 28 34.91 -10.68 -0.46
CA GLY A 28 34.90 -9.25 -0.10
C GLY A 28 36.32 -8.76 0.21
N ALA A 29 36.65 -7.56 -0.27
CA ALA A 29 37.94 -6.89 -0.08
C ALA A 29 38.18 -6.52 1.40
N GLY A 30 39.44 -6.63 1.83
CA GLY A 30 39.85 -6.67 3.23
C GLY A 30 39.91 -5.33 3.97
N ALA A 31 39.76 -5.43 5.29
CA ALA A 31 40.19 -4.44 6.27
C ALA A 31 41.11 -5.14 7.28
N THR A 32 42.25 -4.51 7.54
CA THR A 32 43.35 -4.97 8.41
C THR A 32 42.95 -5.03 9.89
N GLU A 33 43.23 -6.16 10.54
CA GLU A 33 43.03 -6.39 11.97
C GLU A 33 43.98 -5.54 12.85
N SER A 34 43.44 -4.99 13.94
CA SER A 34 44.19 -4.82 15.19
C SER A 34 43.38 -5.47 16.32
N LYS A 35 44.03 -6.37 17.06
CA LYS A 35 43.43 -7.25 18.07
C LYS A 35 43.08 -6.49 19.34
N SER A 36 41.86 -6.67 19.84
CA SER A 36 41.62 -6.71 21.28
C SER A 36 40.53 -7.74 21.59
N LYS A 37 40.83 -8.65 22.53
CA LYS A 37 39.93 -9.72 22.97
C LYS A 37 38.83 -9.13 23.85
N SER A 38 37.59 -9.30 23.44
CA SER A 38 36.40 -9.19 24.29
C SER A 38 35.55 -10.43 24.04
N THR A 39 35.21 -11.13 25.12
CA THR A 39 34.32 -12.30 25.11
C THR A 39 32.89 -11.87 24.84
N SER A 40 32.44 -11.96 23.59
CA SER A 40 31.01 -11.93 23.24
C SER A 40 30.51 -13.35 22.99
N LYS A 41 29.27 -13.61 23.44
CA LYS A 41 28.46 -14.78 23.05
C LYS A 41 28.44 -14.90 21.52
N PRO A 42 28.26 -16.09 20.93
CA PRO A 42 28.07 -16.19 19.50
C PRO A 42 26.80 -15.42 19.14
N GLU A 43 26.97 -14.25 18.50
CA GLU A 43 25.92 -13.68 17.67
C GLU A 43 25.61 -14.77 16.65
N HIS A 44 24.44 -15.38 16.76
CA HIS A 44 23.91 -16.15 15.64
C HIS A 44 23.93 -15.19 14.45
N GLU A 45 24.75 -15.48 13.43
CA GLU A 45 24.61 -14.83 12.13
C GLU A 45 23.14 -14.99 11.74
N GLU A 46 22.34 -13.94 11.91
CA GLU A 46 20.93 -13.97 11.57
C GLU A 46 20.86 -14.35 10.10
N THR A 47 20.39 -15.56 9.83
CA THR A 47 20.24 -16.03 8.46
C THR A 47 19.18 -15.16 7.82
N LEU A 48 19.61 -14.28 6.91
CA LEU A 48 18.71 -13.37 6.23
C LEU A 48 17.70 -14.20 5.41
N VAL A 49 16.41 -13.99 5.67
CA VAL A 49 15.30 -14.73 5.04
C VAL A 49 15.30 -14.53 3.52
N PHE A 50 15.51 -13.30 3.05
CA PHE A 50 15.46 -12.97 1.61
C PHE A 50 16.49 -13.72 0.75
N PRO A 51 17.80 -13.75 1.08
CA PRO A 51 18.77 -14.58 0.36
C PRO A 51 18.42 -16.08 0.40
N SER A 52 17.87 -16.54 1.54
CA SER A 52 17.48 -17.94 1.73
C SER A 52 16.32 -18.34 0.82
N VAL A 53 15.26 -17.51 0.75
CA VAL A 53 14.13 -17.71 -0.16
C VAL A 53 14.59 -17.60 -1.61
N SER A 54 15.27 -16.50 -1.97
CA SER A 54 15.69 -16.21 -3.34
C SER A 54 16.55 -17.30 -3.97
N LYS A 55 17.35 -18.02 -3.17
CA LYS A 55 18.16 -19.15 -3.62
C LYS A 55 17.33 -20.26 -4.27
N TRP A 56 16.10 -20.48 -3.82
CA TRP A 56 15.26 -21.62 -4.22
C TRP A 56 14.14 -21.24 -5.19
N LEU A 57 13.93 -19.95 -5.42
CA LEU A 57 12.88 -19.47 -6.30
C LEU A 57 13.25 -19.70 -7.77
N PRO A 58 12.29 -20.16 -8.61
CA PRO A 58 12.55 -20.37 -10.03
C PRO A 58 12.71 -19.03 -10.75
N PRO A 59 13.61 -18.87 -11.73
CA PRO A 59 13.71 -17.63 -12.51
C PRO A 59 12.39 -17.33 -13.24
N ARG A 60 12.14 -16.04 -13.51
CA ARG A 60 10.96 -15.60 -14.27
C ARG A 60 11.37 -14.96 -15.59
N ASP A 61 10.89 -13.76 -15.84
CA ASP A 61 11.21 -12.90 -16.98
C ASP A 61 11.98 -11.66 -16.48
N GLU A 62 12.57 -10.90 -17.39
CA GLU A 62 13.40 -9.74 -17.04
C GLU A 62 12.66 -8.64 -16.26
N HIS A 63 11.33 -8.52 -16.44
CA HIS A 63 10.53 -7.53 -15.73
C HIS A 63 10.27 -8.00 -14.30
N SER A 64 9.80 -9.24 -14.15
CA SER A 64 9.62 -9.89 -12.85
C SER A 64 10.91 -9.93 -12.04
N ASP A 65 12.05 -10.26 -12.68
CA ASP A 65 13.35 -10.31 -12.01
C ASP A 65 13.79 -8.92 -11.54
N TYR A 66 13.56 -7.87 -12.34
CA TYR A 66 13.78 -6.49 -11.90
C TYR A 66 12.96 -6.16 -10.66
N TRP A 67 11.66 -6.43 -10.72
CA TRP A 67 10.74 -6.13 -9.62
C TRP A 67 11.05 -6.94 -8.36
N TRP A 68 11.46 -8.21 -8.48
CA TRP A 68 11.89 -9.00 -7.31
C TRP A 68 13.15 -8.44 -6.67
N ASN A 69 14.14 -8.02 -7.47
CA ASN A 69 15.37 -7.41 -6.98
C ASN A 69 15.14 -6.06 -6.27
N MET A 70 14.00 -5.41 -6.51
CA MET A 70 13.57 -4.21 -5.79
C MET A 70 12.67 -4.56 -4.60
N ALA A 71 11.49 -5.11 -4.86
CA ALA A 71 10.45 -5.30 -3.85
C ALA A 71 10.80 -6.40 -2.84
N GLY A 72 11.52 -7.45 -3.23
CA GLY A 72 11.90 -8.55 -2.35
C GLY A 72 12.72 -8.08 -1.13
N PRO A 73 13.85 -7.36 -1.34
CA PRO A 73 14.59 -6.74 -0.24
C PRO A 73 13.76 -5.75 0.58
N HIS A 74 12.90 -4.95 -0.05
CA HIS A 74 12.03 -4.00 0.66
C HIS A 74 11.10 -4.73 1.63
N PHE A 75 10.37 -5.74 1.16
CA PHE A 75 9.45 -6.52 2.01
C PHE A 75 10.19 -7.26 3.11
N ALA A 76 11.34 -7.86 2.82
CA ALA A 76 12.13 -8.55 3.83
C ALA A 76 12.54 -7.60 4.97
N THR A 77 12.99 -6.39 4.65
CA THR A 77 13.31 -5.37 5.65
C THR A 77 12.07 -4.91 6.39
N LEU A 78 10.96 -4.60 5.69
CA LEU A 78 9.71 -4.17 6.31
C LEU A 78 9.20 -5.19 7.35
N PHE A 79 9.11 -6.47 6.99
CA PHE A 79 8.60 -7.51 7.90
C PHE A 79 9.54 -7.74 9.08
N ARG A 80 10.85 -7.82 8.84
CA ARG A 80 11.85 -7.96 9.91
C ARG A 80 11.75 -6.78 10.89
N ASN A 81 11.74 -5.57 10.37
CA ASN A 81 11.79 -4.35 11.17
C ASN A 81 10.45 -4.07 11.91
N ALA A 82 9.33 -4.58 11.37
CA ALA A 82 8.05 -4.56 12.06
C ALA A 82 7.86 -5.71 13.07
N GLY A 83 8.86 -6.59 13.27
CA GLY A 83 8.82 -7.65 14.27
C GLY A 83 7.95 -8.85 13.86
N TYR A 84 7.93 -9.19 12.57
CA TYR A 84 7.32 -10.43 12.08
C TYR A 84 8.23 -11.64 12.37
N SER A 85 7.64 -12.79 12.69
CA SER A 85 8.39 -14.03 12.92
C SER A 85 9.11 -14.49 11.64
N LEU A 86 10.06 -15.42 11.76
CA LEU A 86 10.73 -15.97 10.59
C LEU A 86 9.74 -16.65 9.64
N GLU A 87 8.81 -17.43 10.18
CA GLU A 87 7.77 -18.13 9.42
C GLU A 87 6.89 -17.13 8.65
N GLU A 88 6.41 -16.08 9.32
CA GLU A 88 5.64 -15.00 8.71
C GLU A 88 6.43 -14.31 7.57
N GLN A 89 7.73 -14.06 7.77
CA GLN A 89 8.60 -13.50 6.75
C GLN A 89 8.76 -14.42 5.52
N TYR A 90 8.94 -15.73 5.74
CA TYR A 90 9.02 -16.71 4.66
C TYR A 90 7.71 -16.76 3.84
N GLU A 91 6.57 -16.86 4.52
CA GLU A 91 5.26 -16.90 3.86
C GLU A 91 4.97 -15.63 3.07
N ALA A 92 5.24 -14.46 3.65
CA ALA A 92 5.02 -13.19 2.98
C ALA A 92 5.94 -13.01 1.75
N LEU A 93 7.21 -13.39 1.83
CA LEU A 93 8.12 -13.32 0.69
C LEU A 93 7.76 -14.30 -0.43
N LEU A 94 7.30 -15.51 -0.09
CA LEU A 94 6.77 -16.46 -1.07
C LEU A 94 5.52 -15.91 -1.75
N PHE A 95 4.60 -15.33 -0.99
CA PHE A 95 3.42 -14.66 -1.52
C PHE A 95 3.80 -13.52 -2.47
N VAL A 96 4.70 -12.61 -2.05
CA VAL A 96 5.17 -11.49 -2.87
C VAL A 96 5.79 -12.01 -4.18
N TYR A 97 6.65 -13.03 -4.11
CA TYR A 97 7.28 -13.58 -5.30
C TYR A 97 6.30 -14.25 -6.27
N HIS A 98 5.33 -15.00 -5.73
CA HIS A 98 4.42 -15.77 -6.54
C HIS A 98 3.25 -14.96 -7.08
N GLN A 99 2.73 -14.03 -6.28
CA GLN A 99 1.49 -13.32 -6.56
C GLN A 99 1.70 -11.86 -6.93
N VAL A 100 2.64 -11.15 -6.31
CA VAL A 100 2.79 -9.70 -6.51
C VAL A 100 3.71 -9.40 -7.69
N VAL A 101 4.96 -9.86 -7.62
CA VAL A 101 6.03 -9.54 -8.58
C VAL A 101 5.62 -9.69 -10.07
N PRO A 102 4.95 -10.78 -10.49
CA PRO A 102 4.61 -10.98 -11.90
C PRO A 102 3.56 -10.02 -12.45
N ARG A 103 2.92 -9.24 -11.56
CA ARG A 103 1.79 -8.35 -11.86
C ARG A 103 2.14 -6.88 -11.65
N LEU A 104 3.43 -6.54 -11.52
CA LEU A 104 3.91 -5.16 -11.40
C LEU A 104 4.20 -4.49 -12.76
N GLY A 105 3.83 -5.15 -13.86
CA GLY A 105 4.00 -4.60 -15.20
C GLY A 105 5.45 -4.61 -15.67
N ALA A 106 5.73 -3.79 -16.69
CA ALA A 106 7.04 -3.78 -17.32
C ALA A 106 8.08 -3.05 -16.47
N ALA A 107 9.31 -3.57 -16.48
CA ALA A 107 10.41 -2.90 -15.80
C ALA A 107 10.75 -1.55 -16.46
N PRO A 108 11.30 -0.59 -15.69
CA PRO A 108 11.70 0.71 -16.21
C PRO A 108 12.75 0.58 -17.31
N GLY A 109 12.62 1.40 -18.36
CA GLY A 109 13.54 1.41 -19.49
C GLY A 109 13.31 0.29 -20.52
N SER A 110 12.24 -0.50 -20.38
CA SER A 110 11.78 -1.39 -21.45
C SER A 110 11.30 -0.57 -22.65
N SER A 111 11.72 -0.96 -23.85
CA SER A 111 11.34 -0.31 -25.11
C SER A 111 9.98 -0.79 -25.63
N ASP A 112 9.21 -1.52 -24.83
CA ASP A 112 7.99 -2.16 -25.28
C ASP A 112 6.87 -1.12 -25.35
N SER A 113 6.40 -0.80 -26.56
CA SER A 113 5.40 0.26 -26.75
C SER A 113 4.05 -0.06 -26.10
N ALA A 114 3.76 -1.34 -25.82
CA ALA A 114 2.62 -1.76 -25.03
C ALA A 114 2.78 -1.47 -23.52
N ALA A 115 4.02 -1.37 -23.03
CA ALA A 115 4.33 -0.97 -21.66
C ALA A 115 4.24 0.54 -21.43
N ALA A 116 4.34 1.35 -22.49
CA ALA A 116 4.25 2.81 -22.41
C ALA A 116 2.82 3.34 -22.17
N GLY A 117 1.80 2.46 -22.15
CA GLY A 117 0.39 2.84 -21.98
C GLY A 117 -0.22 2.55 -20.60
N GLY A 118 0.52 1.92 -19.69
CA GLY A 118 0.05 1.57 -18.34
C GLY A 118 0.41 2.63 -17.31
N ASP A 119 -0.35 3.71 -17.22
CA ASP A 119 -0.21 4.68 -16.14
C ASP A 119 -0.98 4.19 -14.90
N SER A 120 -0.26 3.87 -13.81
CA SER A 120 -0.89 3.58 -12.52
C SER A 120 -1.05 4.84 -11.69
N GLY A 121 -2.26 5.05 -11.14
CA GLY A 121 -2.56 6.14 -10.21
C GLY A 121 -2.16 5.87 -8.76
N LEU A 122 -1.29 4.88 -8.48
CA LEU A 122 -0.85 4.57 -7.12
C LEU A 122 0.36 5.37 -6.65
N SER A 123 1.16 5.91 -7.56
CA SER A 123 2.39 6.65 -7.23
C SER A 123 2.72 7.69 -8.29
N LEU A 124 3.53 8.69 -7.93
CA LEU A 124 3.89 9.80 -8.83
C LEU A 124 4.70 9.34 -10.07
N ASP A 125 5.37 8.19 -9.98
CA ASP A 125 6.21 7.66 -11.06
C ASP A 125 5.55 6.47 -11.78
N ASN A 126 4.24 6.27 -11.60
CA ASN A 126 3.47 5.16 -12.15
C ASN A 126 3.89 3.76 -11.65
N THR A 127 4.63 3.66 -10.56
CA THR A 127 4.88 2.35 -9.92
C THR A 127 3.58 1.71 -9.43
N HIS A 128 3.39 0.45 -9.79
CA HIS A 128 2.16 -0.32 -9.56
C HIS A 128 2.01 -0.89 -8.13
N ILE A 129 2.82 -0.43 -7.17
CA ILE A 129 2.79 -0.91 -5.78
C ILE A 129 3.15 0.22 -4.82
N GLU A 130 2.46 0.23 -3.68
CA GLU A 130 2.70 1.10 -2.54
C GLU A 130 2.69 0.26 -1.26
N TYR A 131 3.60 0.56 -0.34
CA TYR A 131 3.64 -0.07 0.98
C TYR A 131 2.93 0.80 2.01
N SER A 132 2.47 0.21 3.11
CA SER A 132 2.04 1.00 4.26
C SER A 132 2.56 0.42 5.57
N TRP A 133 2.95 1.33 6.45
CA TRP A 133 3.39 1.07 7.81
C TRP A 133 2.32 1.60 8.76
N ARG A 134 1.49 0.70 9.30
CA ARG A 134 0.57 1.07 10.38
C ARG A 134 1.35 1.07 11.67
N TRP A 135 1.49 2.25 12.26
CA TRP A 135 2.29 2.45 13.45
C TRP A 135 1.71 1.69 14.64
N ASN A 136 2.60 1.20 15.48
CA ASN A 136 2.23 0.50 16.70
C ASN A 136 1.43 1.40 17.65
N GLU A 137 0.60 0.79 18.48
CA GLU A 137 0.16 1.38 19.74
C GLU A 137 1.18 1.07 20.85
N ALA A 138 0.92 1.53 22.09
CA ALA A 138 1.85 1.33 23.20
C ALA A 138 2.22 -0.14 23.47
N ASP A 139 1.31 -1.06 23.15
CA ASP A 139 1.37 -2.49 23.45
C ASP A 139 1.38 -3.40 22.22
N THR A 140 1.51 -2.86 21.01
CA THR A 140 1.46 -3.65 19.77
C THR A 140 2.74 -3.52 18.95
N LYS A 141 2.90 -4.38 17.93
CA LYS A 141 3.87 -4.18 16.84
C LYS A 141 3.23 -3.38 15.69
N PRO A 142 4.02 -2.79 14.76
CA PRO A 142 3.50 -2.25 13.52
C PRO A 142 2.89 -3.33 12.64
N GLU A 143 1.95 -2.96 11.79
CA GLU A 143 1.41 -3.86 10.76
C GLU A 143 1.83 -3.38 9.38
N ILE A 144 2.44 -4.28 8.60
CA ILE A 144 2.78 -4.04 7.21
C ILE A 144 1.58 -4.40 6.33
N ARG A 145 1.34 -3.55 5.33
CA ARG A 145 0.34 -3.80 4.29
C ARG A 145 0.90 -3.31 2.96
N MET A 146 0.30 -3.75 1.88
CA MET A 146 0.58 -3.20 0.56
C MET A 146 -0.71 -2.95 -0.19
N VAL A 147 -0.67 -2.04 -1.15
CA VAL A 147 -1.64 -1.95 -2.24
C VAL A 147 -0.90 -2.03 -3.56
N MET A 148 -1.51 -2.67 -4.54
CA MET A 148 -0.98 -2.74 -5.90
C MET A 148 -2.10 -2.58 -6.91
N GLU A 149 -1.74 -2.15 -8.11
CA GLU A 149 -2.58 -2.24 -9.30
C GLU A 149 -2.04 -3.41 -10.12
N PRO A 150 -2.64 -4.62 -10.00
CA PRO A 150 -2.19 -5.76 -10.77
C PRO A 150 -2.29 -5.45 -12.25
N PHE A 151 -1.21 -5.71 -12.98
CA PHE A 151 -1.08 -5.37 -14.38
C PHE A 151 -0.68 -6.59 -15.21
N SER A 152 -1.09 -6.60 -16.46
CA SER A 152 -0.64 -7.59 -17.45
C SER A 152 -0.37 -6.90 -18.78
N ARG A 153 0.36 -7.60 -19.67
CA ARG A 153 0.60 -7.15 -21.05
C ARG A 153 -0.68 -6.95 -21.89
N PHE A 154 -1.84 -7.36 -21.39
CA PHE A 154 -3.13 -7.21 -22.08
C PHE A 154 -3.93 -5.99 -21.61
N ALA A 155 -3.50 -5.34 -20.54
CA ALA A 155 -4.11 -4.13 -20.03
C ALA A 155 -4.20 -3.04 -21.11
N GLY A 156 -5.38 -2.42 -21.25
CA GLY A 156 -5.64 -1.39 -22.26
C GLY A 156 -5.76 -1.92 -23.70
N THR A 157 -5.65 -3.23 -23.92
CA THR A 157 -5.87 -3.85 -25.24
C THR A 157 -7.30 -4.35 -25.38
N TYR A 158 -7.69 -4.82 -26.57
CA TYR A 158 -8.99 -5.48 -26.78
C TYR A 158 -9.22 -6.68 -25.84
N LEU A 159 -8.16 -7.35 -25.40
CA LEU A 159 -8.27 -8.49 -24.50
C LEU A 159 -8.58 -8.08 -23.07
N ASP A 160 -8.14 -6.91 -22.61
CA ASP A 160 -8.48 -6.37 -21.28
C ASP A 160 -8.50 -4.83 -21.28
N PRO A 161 -9.56 -4.21 -21.83
CA PRO A 161 -9.63 -2.76 -21.99
C PRO A 161 -9.55 -1.96 -20.69
N LEU A 162 -9.91 -2.58 -19.56
CA LEU A 162 -10.02 -1.93 -18.25
C LEU A 162 -8.98 -2.43 -17.24
N ASN A 163 -8.07 -3.32 -17.63
CA ASN A 163 -7.12 -3.96 -16.70
C ASN A 163 -7.81 -4.64 -15.50
N LEU A 164 -8.93 -5.33 -15.73
CA LEU A 164 -9.69 -5.99 -14.64
C LEU A 164 -9.22 -7.43 -14.41
N LYS A 165 -8.65 -8.08 -15.44
CA LYS A 165 -8.32 -9.50 -15.39
C LYS A 165 -7.21 -9.83 -14.39
N PRO A 166 -6.10 -9.07 -14.31
CA PRO A 166 -4.99 -9.47 -13.43
C PRO A 166 -5.38 -9.48 -11.95
N ALA A 167 -6.21 -8.53 -11.52
CA ALA A 167 -6.76 -8.51 -10.16
C ALA A 167 -7.71 -9.69 -9.91
N THR A 168 -8.60 -9.96 -10.88
CA THR A 168 -9.55 -11.09 -10.82
C THR A 168 -8.82 -12.42 -10.72
N GLU A 169 -7.83 -12.66 -11.60
CA GLU A 169 -7.03 -13.88 -11.64
C GLU A 169 -6.20 -14.07 -10.37
N MET A 170 -5.64 -13.00 -9.80
CA MET A 170 -4.88 -13.06 -8.55
C MET A 170 -5.76 -13.51 -7.39
N LEU A 171 -6.96 -12.95 -7.24
CA LEU A 171 -7.88 -13.33 -6.17
C LEU A 171 -8.36 -14.78 -6.29
N TYR A 172 -8.74 -15.22 -7.50
CA TYR A 172 -9.10 -16.63 -7.73
C TYR A 172 -7.93 -17.59 -7.46
N ALA A 173 -6.70 -17.21 -7.82
CA ALA A 173 -5.53 -18.04 -7.57
C ALA A 173 -5.20 -18.21 -6.07
N MET A 174 -5.69 -17.31 -5.22
CA MET A 174 -5.52 -17.34 -3.77
C MET A 174 -6.61 -18.11 -3.02
N THR A 175 -7.73 -18.45 -3.67
CA THR A 175 -8.85 -19.16 -3.01
C THR A 175 -8.42 -20.45 -2.30
N PRO A 176 -7.49 -21.28 -2.82
CA PRO A 176 -7.05 -22.47 -2.11
C PRO A 176 -6.24 -22.19 -0.83
N GLN A 177 -5.60 -21.02 -0.72
CA GLN A 177 -4.72 -20.65 0.40
C GLN A 177 -5.42 -19.76 1.43
N VAL A 178 -6.51 -19.08 1.04
CA VAL A 178 -7.24 -18.15 1.91
C VAL A 178 -8.69 -18.64 2.05
N PRO A 179 -9.00 -19.49 3.05
CA PRO A 179 -10.34 -20.07 3.19
C PRO A 179 -11.47 -19.06 3.39
N SER A 180 -11.15 -17.88 3.91
CA SER A 180 -12.11 -16.79 4.10
C SER A 180 -12.41 -15.99 2.83
N LEU A 181 -11.63 -16.20 1.75
CA LEU A 181 -11.74 -15.42 0.53
C LEU A 181 -13.05 -15.71 -0.19
N ASP A 182 -13.82 -14.65 -0.47
CA ASP A 182 -15.08 -14.71 -1.19
C ASP A 182 -15.12 -13.68 -2.31
N MET A 183 -15.56 -14.10 -3.50
CA MET A 183 -15.59 -13.29 -4.71
C MET A 183 -16.95 -12.61 -4.96
N SER A 184 -17.96 -12.83 -4.11
CA SER A 184 -19.32 -12.36 -4.33
C SER A 184 -19.39 -10.83 -4.44
N LEU A 185 -18.82 -10.12 -3.45
CA LEU A 185 -18.78 -8.65 -3.48
C LEU A 185 -17.88 -8.12 -4.60
N PHE A 186 -16.75 -8.78 -4.87
CA PHE A 186 -15.87 -8.38 -5.96
C PHE A 186 -16.58 -8.42 -7.32
N ASN A 187 -17.18 -9.56 -7.64
CA ASN A 187 -17.91 -9.76 -8.88
C ASN A 187 -19.12 -8.83 -8.99
N HIS A 188 -19.82 -8.59 -7.87
CA HIS A 188 -20.92 -7.63 -7.80
C HIS A 188 -20.48 -6.21 -8.18
N PHE A 189 -19.43 -5.69 -7.56
CA PHE A 189 -18.97 -4.34 -7.83
C PHE A 189 -18.32 -4.19 -9.22
N VAL A 190 -17.66 -5.22 -9.75
CA VAL A 190 -17.24 -5.23 -11.15
C VAL A 190 -18.44 -5.06 -12.09
N ALA A 191 -19.51 -5.83 -11.87
CA ALA A 191 -20.71 -5.75 -12.71
C ALA A 191 -21.47 -4.41 -12.58
N LYS A 192 -21.41 -3.78 -11.40
CA LYS A 192 -22.10 -2.51 -11.13
C LYS A 192 -21.31 -1.29 -11.60
N PHE A 193 -19.99 -1.30 -11.47
CA PHE A 193 -19.15 -0.14 -11.77
C PHE A 193 -18.63 -0.06 -13.20
N TYR A 194 -18.62 -1.19 -13.92
CA TYR A 194 -18.17 -1.24 -15.31
C TYR A 194 -19.28 -1.80 -16.21
N ASP A 195 -19.25 -1.47 -17.50
CA ASP A 195 -20.26 -1.91 -18.47
C ASP A 195 -19.85 -3.20 -19.16
N ALA A 196 -20.77 -4.17 -19.29
CA ALA A 196 -20.48 -5.47 -19.88
C ALA A 196 -19.83 -5.42 -21.28
N ALA A 197 -20.10 -4.36 -22.05
CA ALA A 197 -19.47 -4.11 -23.34
C ALA A 197 -18.06 -3.48 -23.20
N HIS A 198 -17.13 -4.17 -22.53
CA HIS A 198 -15.80 -3.63 -22.19
C HIS A 198 -15.01 -3.09 -23.41
N HIS A 199 -15.18 -3.65 -24.61
CA HIS A 199 -14.48 -3.19 -25.81
C HIS A 199 -14.76 -1.72 -26.15
N LYS A 200 -15.95 -1.20 -25.81
CA LYS A 200 -16.34 0.18 -26.08
C LYS A 200 -15.51 1.20 -25.30
N TYR A 201 -14.86 0.82 -24.21
CA TYR A 201 -13.95 1.71 -23.49
C TYR A 201 -12.69 2.05 -24.29
N LEU A 202 -12.37 1.29 -25.35
CA LEU A 202 -11.28 1.62 -26.28
C LEU A 202 -11.68 2.71 -27.29
N GLU A 203 -12.98 2.98 -27.42
CA GLU A 203 -13.54 3.98 -28.33
C GLU A 203 -13.66 5.35 -27.65
N THR A 204 -13.34 5.45 -26.35
CA THR A 204 -13.49 6.66 -25.55
C THR A 204 -12.30 6.91 -24.62
N ASN A 205 -11.90 8.17 -24.52
CA ASN A 205 -10.90 8.64 -23.54
C ASN A 205 -11.54 9.14 -22.24
N GLU A 206 -12.84 8.92 -22.04
CA GLU A 206 -13.56 9.29 -20.82
C GLU A 206 -13.05 8.45 -19.65
N ARG A 207 -12.14 9.03 -18.86
CA ARG A 207 -11.66 8.47 -17.60
C ARG A 207 -11.38 9.60 -16.61
N PRO A 208 -12.11 9.70 -15.48
CA PRO A 208 -11.72 10.62 -14.41
C PRO A 208 -10.42 10.14 -13.75
N VAL A 209 -10.32 8.84 -13.47
CA VAL A 209 -9.18 8.19 -12.82
C VAL A 209 -8.60 7.12 -13.75
N MET A 210 -7.27 6.98 -13.75
CA MET A 210 -6.51 6.10 -14.66
C MET A 210 -6.66 4.62 -14.27
N THR A 211 -6.55 4.34 -12.98
CA THR A 211 -6.71 3.02 -12.36
C THR A 211 -8.17 2.65 -12.26
N ASN A 212 -8.52 1.38 -12.54
CA ASN A 212 -9.87 0.84 -12.34
C ASN A 212 -9.94 -0.01 -11.06
N VAL A 213 -9.02 -0.97 -10.88
CA VAL A 213 -9.03 -1.88 -9.74
C VAL A 213 -7.65 -2.04 -9.13
N CYS A 214 -7.56 -1.82 -7.82
CA CYS A 214 -6.38 -2.16 -7.01
C CYS A 214 -6.68 -3.29 -6.05
N LEU A 215 -5.65 -4.04 -5.65
CA LEU A 215 -5.70 -5.01 -4.58
C LEU A 215 -4.82 -4.56 -3.41
N GLY A 216 -5.38 -4.59 -2.20
CA GLY A 216 -4.64 -4.42 -0.96
C GLY A 216 -4.44 -5.75 -0.24
N PHE A 217 -3.34 -5.89 0.49
CA PHE A 217 -3.05 -7.06 1.30
C PHE A 217 -2.65 -6.65 2.71
N GLU A 218 -3.35 -7.17 3.71
CA GLU A 218 -2.97 -7.06 5.12
C GLU A 218 -2.25 -8.36 5.53
N PHE A 219 -1.05 -8.23 6.08
CA PHE A 219 -0.26 -9.35 6.58
C PHE A 219 -0.47 -9.47 8.09
N LEU A 220 -1.41 -10.30 8.51
CA LEU A 220 -1.84 -10.48 9.90
C LEU A 220 -1.41 -11.85 10.42
N GLY A 221 -0.16 -11.92 10.87
CA GLY A 221 0.45 -13.21 11.19
C GLY A 221 0.59 -14.08 9.95
N HIS A 222 0.05 -15.30 10.00
CA HIS A 222 0.00 -16.23 8.88
C HIS A 222 -1.10 -15.91 7.86
N ASP A 223 -2.03 -15.00 8.19
CA ASP A 223 -3.12 -14.64 7.31
C ASP A 223 -2.72 -13.49 6.38
N ILE A 224 -2.81 -13.72 5.07
CA ILE A 224 -2.65 -12.69 4.03
C ILE A 224 -4.03 -12.38 3.47
N LEU A 225 -4.63 -11.31 3.96
CA LEU A 225 -6.03 -11.00 3.69
C LEU A 225 -6.18 -9.98 2.54
N PRO A 226 -6.83 -10.36 1.42
CA PRO A 226 -7.03 -9.47 0.29
C PRO A 226 -8.15 -8.45 0.51
N LYS A 227 -7.96 -7.29 -0.12
CA LYS A 227 -8.94 -6.22 -0.29
C LYS A 227 -8.95 -5.80 -1.74
N ALA A 228 -10.09 -5.31 -2.21
CA ALA A 228 -10.21 -4.75 -3.55
C ALA A 228 -10.70 -3.32 -3.46
N TYR A 229 -10.15 -2.46 -4.31
CA TYR A 229 -10.52 -1.06 -4.43
C TYR A 229 -11.00 -0.80 -5.86
N PHE A 230 -12.19 -0.25 -6.00
CA PHE A 230 -12.83 0.01 -7.29
C PHE A 230 -12.94 1.50 -7.53
N PHE A 231 -12.47 1.93 -8.69
CA PHE A 231 -12.64 3.25 -9.25
C PHE A 231 -13.65 3.12 -10.40
N PRO A 232 -14.92 3.54 -10.20
CA PRO A 232 -15.96 3.26 -11.19
C PRO A 232 -15.77 4.04 -12.49
N ARG A 233 -16.07 3.38 -13.61
CA ARG A 233 -15.99 3.97 -14.94
C ARG A 233 -17.16 3.46 -15.80
N LYS A 234 -18.04 4.35 -16.23
CA LYS A 234 -19.21 4.02 -17.06
C LYS A 234 -19.15 4.71 -18.42
N LEU A 235 -19.56 4.02 -19.47
CA LEU A 235 -19.61 4.56 -20.83
C LEU A 235 -20.59 5.73 -20.90
N GLY A 236 -20.17 6.85 -21.52
CA GLY A 236 -21.00 8.04 -21.67
C GLY A 236 -21.08 8.91 -20.42
N HIS A 237 -20.32 8.59 -19.36
CA HIS A 237 -20.17 9.44 -18.19
C HIS A 237 -18.80 10.11 -18.21
N VAL A 238 -18.78 11.44 -18.28
CA VAL A 238 -17.57 12.26 -18.21
C VAL A 238 -17.39 12.79 -16.79
N GLY A 239 -16.17 12.72 -16.25
CA GLY A 239 -15.86 13.21 -14.91
C GLY A 239 -16.21 12.21 -13.81
N ILE A 240 -16.47 12.72 -12.61
CA ILE A 240 -16.65 11.90 -11.40
C ILE A 240 -17.95 11.08 -11.50
N THR A 241 -17.89 9.84 -10.99
CA THR A 241 -19.03 8.92 -10.95
C THR A 241 -20.26 9.55 -10.28
N PRO A 242 -21.42 9.61 -10.94
CA PRO A 242 -22.63 10.16 -10.35
C PRO A 242 -23.06 9.43 -9.07
N MET A 243 -23.59 10.17 -8.10
CA MET A 243 -24.05 9.62 -6.81
C MET A 243 -25.04 8.45 -6.97
N ALA A 244 -25.94 8.52 -7.96
CA ALA A 244 -26.92 7.46 -8.21
C ALA A 244 -26.28 6.09 -8.54
N VAL A 245 -25.09 6.08 -9.16
CA VAL A 245 -24.34 4.84 -9.45
C VAL A 245 -23.83 4.23 -8.15
N TRP A 246 -23.32 5.06 -7.23
CA TRP A 246 -22.90 4.61 -5.90
C TRP A 246 -24.07 4.05 -5.10
N GLU A 247 -25.19 4.77 -5.07
CA GLU A 247 -26.41 4.38 -4.36
C GLU A 247 -26.95 3.04 -4.88
N ASP A 248 -27.09 2.86 -6.20
CA ASP A 248 -27.55 1.60 -6.79
C ASP A 248 -26.60 0.42 -6.51
N ALA A 249 -25.30 0.63 -6.76
CA ALA A 249 -24.31 -0.43 -6.58
C ALA A 249 -24.27 -0.93 -5.13
N ILE A 250 -24.35 -0.02 -4.18
CA ILE A 250 -24.27 -0.34 -2.76
C ILE A 250 -25.60 -0.88 -2.22
N ALA A 251 -26.74 -0.27 -2.56
CA ALA A 251 -28.05 -0.73 -2.07
C ALA A 251 -28.38 -2.16 -2.54
N THR A 252 -27.86 -2.55 -3.71
CA THR A 252 -28.03 -3.92 -4.22
C THR A 252 -27.02 -4.92 -3.66
N ALA A 253 -25.86 -4.46 -3.16
CA ALA A 253 -24.93 -5.32 -2.42
C ALA A 253 -25.42 -5.58 -0.99
N VAL A 254 -25.97 -4.55 -0.35
CA VAL A 254 -26.33 -4.54 1.07
C VAL A 254 -27.63 -3.76 1.26
N PRO A 255 -28.77 -4.41 1.01
CA PRO A 255 -30.06 -3.78 1.20
C PRO A 255 -30.23 -3.29 2.64
N GLU A 256 -30.90 -2.15 2.80
CA GLU A 256 -31.37 -1.64 4.09
C GLU A 256 -30.29 -1.32 5.15
N SER A 257 -29.03 -1.11 4.75
CA SER A 257 -27.96 -0.71 5.69
C SER A 257 -28.23 0.68 6.31
N PRO A 258 -28.51 0.80 7.63
CA PRO A 258 -28.78 2.09 8.25
C PRO A 258 -27.55 2.99 8.26
N CYS A 259 -26.37 2.41 8.50
CA CYS A 259 -25.09 3.13 8.43
C CYS A 259 -24.87 3.75 7.05
N MET A 260 -25.17 3.00 5.97
CA MET A 260 -25.00 3.51 4.62
C MET A 260 -25.97 4.67 4.32
N GLY A 261 -27.23 4.56 4.75
CA GLY A 261 -28.20 5.65 4.65
C GLY A 261 -27.71 6.92 5.35
N THR A 262 -27.13 6.77 6.55
CA THR A 262 -26.52 7.89 7.29
C THR A 262 -25.35 8.52 6.54
N VAL A 263 -24.48 7.71 5.92
CA VAL A 263 -23.35 8.19 5.12
C VAL A 263 -23.82 8.93 3.88
N PHE A 264 -24.73 8.37 3.09
CA PHE A 264 -25.24 9.03 1.89
C PHE A 264 -25.96 10.34 2.22
N SER A 265 -26.80 10.36 3.26
CA SER A 265 -27.45 11.60 3.68
C SER A 265 -26.42 12.64 4.16
N PHE A 266 -25.37 12.22 4.87
CA PHE A 266 -24.31 13.14 5.26
C PHE A 266 -23.61 13.75 4.05
N VAL A 267 -23.16 12.93 3.10
CA VAL A 267 -22.42 13.40 1.90
C VAL A 267 -23.30 14.26 1.00
N LYS A 268 -24.57 13.87 0.75
CA LYS A 268 -25.47 14.57 -0.18
C LYS A 268 -26.13 15.82 0.41
N ASP A 269 -26.55 15.75 1.68
CA ASP A 269 -27.50 16.72 2.22
C ASP A 269 -26.90 17.60 3.32
N VAL A 270 -26.00 17.06 4.14
CA VAL A 270 -25.49 17.74 5.34
C VAL A 270 -24.16 18.42 5.05
N ALA A 271 -23.20 17.70 4.47
CA ALA A 271 -21.85 18.18 4.18
C ALA A 271 -21.86 19.49 3.35
N PRO A 272 -22.66 19.63 2.27
CA PRO A 272 -22.72 20.88 1.53
C PRO A 272 -23.24 22.07 2.35
N LYS A 273 -24.18 21.84 3.28
CA LYS A 273 -24.70 22.89 4.19
C LYS A 273 -23.67 23.33 5.22
N LEU A 274 -22.70 22.47 5.52
CA LEU A 274 -21.54 22.76 6.36
C LEU A 274 -20.36 23.33 5.55
N GLY A 275 -20.54 23.57 4.24
CA GLY A 275 -19.51 24.14 3.37
C GLY A 275 -18.44 23.15 2.89
N LEU A 276 -18.68 21.85 3.04
CA LEU A 276 -17.83 20.77 2.54
C LEU A 276 -18.17 20.41 1.08
N THR A 277 -17.20 19.85 0.35
CA THR A 277 -17.35 19.38 -1.04
C THR A 277 -17.14 17.87 -1.21
N LEU A 278 -17.31 17.11 -0.13
CA LEU A 278 -17.20 15.65 -0.11
C LEU A 278 -17.80 14.98 -1.35
N THR A 279 -16.93 14.35 -2.13
CA THR A 279 -17.33 13.66 -3.36
C THR A 279 -16.79 12.23 -3.36
N PRO A 280 -17.64 11.19 -3.47
CA PRO A 280 -17.17 9.81 -3.57
C PRO A 280 -16.29 9.59 -4.80
N LEU A 281 -15.20 8.83 -4.64
CA LEU A 281 -14.22 8.59 -5.69
C LEU A 281 -13.90 7.11 -5.90
N TRP A 282 -13.72 6.33 -4.82
CA TRP A 282 -13.49 4.89 -4.91
C TRP A 282 -14.13 4.11 -3.75
N LEU A 283 -14.30 2.81 -3.94
CA LEU A 283 -14.84 1.91 -2.91
C LEU A 283 -13.84 0.81 -2.60
N GLY A 284 -13.47 0.66 -1.33
CA GLY A 284 -12.72 -0.49 -0.83
C GLY A 284 -13.65 -1.56 -0.26
N ILE A 285 -13.33 -2.84 -0.48
CA ILE A 285 -13.99 -3.98 0.15
C ILE A 285 -12.96 -4.91 0.78
N ASP A 286 -13.33 -5.59 1.85
CA ASP A 286 -12.62 -6.80 2.28
C ASP A 286 -13.13 -7.98 1.41
N ASN A 287 -12.22 -8.74 0.76
CA ASN A 287 -12.58 -9.88 -0.10
C ASN A 287 -12.89 -11.13 0.72
N VAL A 288 -13.92 -11.04 1.56
CA VAL A 288 -14.39 -12.09 2.45
C VAL A 288 -15.89 -12.26 2.31
N ARG A 289 -16.47 -13.26 3.00
CA ARG A 289 -17.92 -13.49 3.01
C ARG A 289 -18.66 -12.16 3.28
N PRO A 290 -19.73 -11.84 2.54
CA PRO A 290 -20.40 -10.55 2.67
C PRO A 290 -20.79 -10.16 4.11
N ALA A 291 -21.20 -11.12 4.94
CA ALA A 291 -21.56 -10.87 6.34
C ALA A 291 -20.37 -10.39 7.21
N ASP A 292 -19.15 -10.77 6.87
CA ASP A 292 -17.92 -10.41 7.58
C ASP A 292 -17.21 -9.21 6.94
N ALA A 293 -17.63 -8.82 5.73
CA ALA A 293 -16.98 -7.79 4.95
C ALA A 293 -17.31 -6.38 5.46
N ARG A 294 -16.45 -5.45 5.09
CA ARG A 294 -16.67 -4.01 5.24
C ARG A 294 -16.62 -3.34 3.88
N LEU A 295 -17.47 -2.33 3.70
CA LEU A 295 -17.39 -1.38 2.61
C LEU A 295 -16.72 -0.10 3.13
N LYS A 296 -15.76 0.41 2.38
CA LYS A 296 -15.06 1.66 2.66
C LYS A 296 -15.32 2.63 1.54
N LEU A 297 -16.28 3.53 1.70
CA LEU A 297 -16.59 4.55 0.71
C LEU A 297 -15.59 5.70 0.87
N TYR A 298 -14.70 5.88 -0.10
CA TYR A 298 -13.71 6.95 -0.09
C TYR A 298 -14.26 8.19 -0.78
N CYS A 299 -14.22 9.32 -0.08
CA CYS A 299 -14.62 10.63 -0.56
C CYS A 299 -13.42 11.59 -0.53
N VAL A 300 -13.30 12.41 -1.57
CA VAL A 300 -12.35 13.53 -1.63
C VAL A 300 -13.00 14.82 -1.12
N GLU A 301 -12.19 15.69 -0.52
CA GLU A 301 -12.59 17.01 0.00
C GLU A 301 -11.59 18.07 -0.46
N ALA A 302 -12.10 19.15 -1.06
CA ALA A 302 -11.27 20.23 -1.56
C ALA A 302 -10.81 21.19 -0.44
N ARG A 303 -11.59 21.30 0.64
CA ARG A 303 -11.19 22.03 1.84
C ARG A 303 -10.08 21.27 2.56
N THR A 304 -9.09 22.02 3.02
CA THR A 304 -7.88 21.43 3.61
C THR A 304 -7.60 22.00 4.99
N SER A 305 -8.50 22.83 5.53
CA SER A 305 -8.40 23.31 6.90
C SER A 305 -8.64 22.18 7.91
N PHE A 306 -8.10 22.33 9.12
CA PHE A 306 -8.38 21.38 10.19
C PHE A 306 -9.85 21.41 10.62
N GLU A 307 -10.53 22.55 10.57
CA GLU A 307 -11.97 22.61 10.83
C GLU A 307 -12.79 21.75 9.86
N SER A 308 -12.36 21.63 8.60
CA SER A 308 -12.98 20.69 7.65
C SER A 308 -12.77 19.24 8.09
N VAL A 309 -11.55 18.88 8.51
CA VAL A 309 -11.20 17.54 9.04
C VAL A 309 -12.04 17.20 10.27
N ARG A 310 -12.14 18.13 11.24
CA ARG A 310 -12.98 18.00 12.43
C ARG A 310 -14.44 17.73 12.05
N THR A 311 -14.97 18.52 11.11
CA THR A 311 -16.36 18.40 10.68
C THR A 311 -16.64 17.04 10.06
N VAL A 312 -15.72 16.52 9.24
CA VAL A 312 -15.89 15.18 8.63
C VAL A 312 -15.72 14.07 9.66
N LEU A 313 -14.68 14.09 10.50
CA LEU A 313 -14.44 13.08 11.53
C LEU A 313 -15.57 12.95 12.55
N THR A 314 -16.29 14.06 12.80
CA THR A 314 -17.46 14.08 13.70
C THR A 314 -18.79 13.93 12.95
N MET A 315 -18.78 13.83 11.62
CA MET A 315 -19.99 13.92 10.76
C MET A 315 -20.91 15.08 11.16
N GLY A 316 -20.35 16.27 11.37
CA GLY A 316 -21.09 17.44 11.85
C GLY A 316 -21.65 17.28 13.26
N GLY A 317 -20.91 16.59 14.14
CA GLY A 317 -21.28 16.33 15.55
C GLY A 317 -22.15 15.08 15.79
N ARG A 318 -22.45 14.29 14.75
CA ARG A 318 -23.16 13.00 14.89
C ARG A 318 -22.31 11.91 15.53
N ILE A 319 -20.99 11.95 15.30
CA ILE A 319 -20.02 11.05 15.93
C ILE A 319 -19.33 11.84 17.04
N ALA A 320 -19.45 11.35 18.27
CA ALA A 320 -18.72 11.90 19.40
C ALA A 320 -17.24 11.51 19.30
N VAL A 321 -16.37 12.51 19.15
CA VAL A 321 -14.92 12.35 19.14
C VAL A 321 -14.35 13.21 20.27
N GLU A 322 -13.48 12.62 21.08
CA GLU A 322 -12.82 13.34 22.17
C GLU A 322 -11.94 14.48 21.64
N GLU A 323 -12.01 15.65 22.25
CA GLU A 323 -11.26 16.84 21.81
C GLU A 323 -9.75 16.58 21.79
N GLY A 324 -9.21 15.88 22.79
CA GLY A 324 -7.78 15.54 22.83
C GLY A 324 -7.33 14.66 21.66
N MET A 325 -8.22 13.83 21.10
CA MET A 325 -7.92 13.04 19.90
C MET A 325 -7.90 13.91 18.64
N LEU A 326 -8.82 14.87 18.55
CA LEU A 326 -8.83 15.86 17.47
C LEU A 326 -7.58 16.75 17.54
N ASP A 327 -7.17 17.17 18.73
CA ASP A 327 -5.91 17.90 18.93
C ASP A 327 -4.71 17.07 18.48
N GLY A 328 -4.68 15.76 18.77
CA GLY A 328 -3.64 14.86 18.28
C GLY A 328 -3.58 14.77 16.75
N VAL A 329 -4.74 14.75 16.08
CA VAL A 329 -4.83 14.82 14.60
C VAL A 329 -4.26 16.15 14.10
N TRP A 330 -4.65 17.27 14.72
CA TRP A 330 -4.14 18.59 14.36
C TRP A 330 -2.63 18.70 14.53
N ASP A 331 -2.10 18.22 15.65
CA ASP A 331 -0.67 18.29 15.97
C ASP A 331 0.16 17.53 14.96
N LEU A 332 -0.29 16.34 14.55
CA LEU A 332 0.39 15.56 13.51
C LEU A 332 0.29 16.23 12.15
N MET A 333 -0.89 16.75 11.76
CA MET A 333 -1.06 17.52 10.52
C MET A 333 -0.13 18.73 10.45
N ARG A 334 -0.05 19.52 11.52
CA ARG A 334 0.86 20.68 11.59
C ARG A 334 2.32 20.26 11.46
N ALA A 335 2.72 19.19 12.15
CA ALA A 335 4.09 18.72 12.15
C ALA A 335 4.54 18.31 10.74
N VAL A 336 3.78 17.47 10.04
CA VAL A 336 4.17 16.96 8.71
C VAL A 336 4.12 18.02 7.60
N CYS A 337 3.33 19.07 7.80
CA CYS A 337 3.23 20.21 6.90
C CYS A 337 4.14 21.39 7.33
N ALA A 338 4.95 21.23 8.38
CA ALA A 338 5.83 22.26 8.96
C ALA A 338 5.13 23.62 9.19
N LEU A 339 3.89 23.57 9.71
CA LEU A 339 3.08 24.79 9.91
C LEU A 339 3.55 25.58 11.13
N PRO A 340 3.46 26.93 11.10
CA PRO A 340 3.68 27.76 12.29
C PRO A 340 2.79 27.36 13.48
N ALA A 341 3.29 27.59 14.70
CA ALA A 341 2.56 27.23 15.91
C ALA A 341 1.19 27.92 16.03
N ASP A 342 1.07 29.14 15.49
CA ASP A 342 -0.10 30.00 15.47
C ASP A 342 -0.92 29.89 14.17
N PHE A 343 -0.64 28.90 13.30
CA PHE A 343 -1.40 28.71 12.07
C PHE A 343 -2.90 28.47 12.39
N PRO A 344 -3.84 29.24 11.80
CA PRO A 344 -5.27 29.12 12.10
C PRO A 344 -5.86 27.77 11.69
N ARG A 345 -6.68 27.16 12.55
CA ARG A 345 -7.32 25.85 12.30
C ARG A 345 -8.38 25.88 11.19
N ASP A 346 -8.97 27.04 10.91
CA ASP A 346 -10.01 27.27 9.91
C ASP A 346 -9.47 27.60 8.51
N ARG A 347 -8.16 27.86 8.42
CA ARG A 347 -7.48 28.19 7.16
C ARG A 347 -7.05 26.92 6.42
N ASP A 348 -7.30 26.90 5.12
CA ASP A 348 -6.83 25.84 4.23
C ASP A 348 -5.28 25.78 4.20
N LEU A 349 -4.73 24.56 4.15
CA LEU A 349 -3.28 24.37 4.21
C LEU A 349 -2.59 24.92 2.97
N PRO A 350 -1.42 25.58 3.12
CA PRO A 350 -0.58 25.90 1.98
C PRO A 350 -0.06 24.62 1.32
N ARG A 351 0.12 24.65 0.00
CA ARG A 351 0.87 23.61 -0.70
C ARG A 351 2.33 23.61 -0.24
N ALA A 352 2.98 22.48 -0.43
CA ALA A 352 4.39 22.31 -0.11
C ALA A 352 5.28 23.39 -0.76
N PRO A 353 6.43 23.72 -0.15
CA PRO A 353 7.42 24.60 -0.78
C PRO A 353 7.79 24.11 -2.19
N ALA A 354 7.92 25.03 -3.15
CA ALA A 354 8.21 24.72 -4.55
C ALA A 354 7.21 23.73 -5.21
N TYR A 355 5.96 23.68 -4.75
CA TYR A 355 4.89 22.93 -5.43
C TYR A 355 4.69 23.38 -6.86
N ASN A 356 4.74 22.44 -7.79
CA ASN A 356 4.47 22.65 -9.19
C ASN A 356 3.29 21.80 -9.63
N ALA A 357 2.15 22.44 -9.90
CA ALA A 357 0.94 21.74 -10.31
C ALA A 357 1.12 20.87 -11.57
N ALA A 358 2.04 21.20 -12.48
CA ALA A 358 2.26 20.43 -13.71
C ALA A 358 3.04 19.13 -13.48
N THR A 359 3.85 19.05 -12.42
CA THR A 359 4.69 17.87 -12.12
C THR A 359 4.25 17.14 -10.85
N ASP A 360 3.57 17.84 -9.94
CA ASP A 360 3.15 17.33 -8.63
C ASP A 360 1.64 17.15 -8.57
N GLY A 361 0.87 17.83 -9.44
CA GLY A 361 -0.60 17.69 -9.55
C GLY A 361 -1.01 16.54 -10.47
N VAL A 362 -0.34 15.39 -10.34
CA VAL A 362 -0.44 14.27 -11.30
C VAL A 362 -1.71 13.45 -11.05
N ASP A 363 -2.86 14.00 -11.39
CA ASP A 363 -3.96 13.20 -11.93
C ASP A 363 -4.80 13.98 -12.94
N THR A 364 -5.40 13.24 -13.86
CA THR A 364 -6.30 13.78 -14.90
C THR A 364 -7.57 14.40 -14.34
N ALA A 365 -7.93 14.10 -13.08
CA ALA A 365 -9.09 14.67 -12.41
C ALA A 365 -8.79 15.90 -11.55
N GLY A 366 -7.51 16.26 -11.32
CA GLY A 366 -7.12 17.34 -10.41
C GLY A 366 -7.50 17.07 -8.94
N LEU A 367 -7.67 15.80 -8.57
CA LEU A 367 -8.03 15.36 -7.21
C LEU A 367 -6.80 14.98 -6.40
N TRP A 368 -5.64 14.82 -7.05
CA TRP A 368 -4.37 14.66 -6.35
C TRP A 368 -4.03 15.92 -5.55
N GLY A 369 -3.69 15.71 -4.28
CA GLY A 369 -3.52 16.79 -3.33
C GLY A 369 -4.82 17.25 -2.65
N THR A 370 -5.96 16.57 -2.83
CA THR A 370 -7.14 16.81 -1.98
C THR A 370 -7.08 15.93 -0.73
N PHE A 371 -7.82 16.31 0.31
CA PHE A 371 -7.97 15.45 1.48
C PHE A 371 -8.90 14.30 1.15
N VAL A 372 -8.61 13.11 1.69
CA VAL A 372 -9.41 11.91 1.45
C VAL A 372 -9.94 11.39 2.78
N TYR A 373 -11.17 10.92 2.77
CA TYR A 373 -11.79 10.26 3.91
C TYR A 373 -12.41 8.96 3.45
N TYR A 374 -12.26 7.88 4.21
CA TYR A 374 -13.19 6.76 4.06
C TYR A 374 -14.16 6.67 5.22
N PHE A 375 -15.38 6.26 4.89
CA PHE A 375 -16.40 5.82 5.83
C PHE A 375 -16.40 4.29 5.87
N ASP A 376 -16.03 3.69 7.02
CA ASP A 376 -15.97 2.23 7.24
C ASP A 376 -17.33 1.70 7.66
N ILE A 377 -17.91 0.84 6.82
CA ILE A 377 -19.28 0.37 6.97
C ILE A 377 -19.24 -1.15 7.03
N GLY A 378 -19.35 -1.70 8.25
CA GLY A 378 -19.39 -3.14 8.47
C GLY A 378 -20.74 -3.74 8.09
N LEU A 379 -20.73 -4.74 7.23
CA LEU A 379 -21.97 -5.30 6.68
C LEU A 379 -22.73 -6.17 7.68
N GLY A 380 -22.02 -6.79 8.62
CA GLY A 380 -22.60 -7.46 9.78
C GLY A 380 -22.82 -6.55 11.00
N ARG A 381 -22.53 -5.24 10.91
CA ARG A 381 -22.70 -4.32 12.04
C ARG A 381 -24.04 -3.59 11.93
N ASN A 382 -24.75 -3.52 13.05
CA ASN A 382 -26.00 -2.76 13.18
C ASN A 382 -25.77 -1.35 13.75
N GLU A 383 -24.53 -0.86 13.70
CA GLU A 383 -24.21 0.51 14.13
C GLU A 383 -24.84 1.51 13.13
N GLY A 384 -25.41 2.60 13.64
CA GLY A 384 -26.06 3.61 12.80
C GLY A 384 -25.08 4.59 12.12
N VAL A 385 -23.80 4.56 12.52
CA VAL A 385 -22.74 5.48 12.08
C VAL A 385 -21.46 4.73 11.74
N PRO A 386 -20.65 5.22 10.79
CA PRO A 386 -19.39 4.57 10.37
C PRO A 386 -18.22 4.94 11.30
N ASP A 387 -17.15 4.15 11.25
CA ASP A 387 -15.83 4.66 11.64
C ASP A 387 -15.27 5.52 10.49
N ILE A 388 -14.53 6.59 10.78
CA ILE A 388 -13.97 7.49 9.74
C ILE A 388 -12.46 7.53 9.82
N LYS A 389 -11.80 7.37 8.67
CA LYS A 389 -10.35 7.60 8.53
C LYS A 389 -10.09 8.77 7.61
N PHE A 390 -9.26 9.69 8.06
CA PHE A 390 -8.76 10.83 7.31
C PHE A 390 -7.39 10.51 6.69
N TYR A 391 -7.13 11.04 5.50
CA TYR A 391 -5.89 10.91 4.74
C TYR A 391 -5.45 12.30 4.24
N ILE A 392 -4.20 12.65 4.55
CA ILE A 392 -3.51 13.80 3.99
C ILE A 392 -2.47 13.31 2.97
N PRO A 393 -2.48 13.81 1.71
CA PRO A 393 -1.45 13.47 0.73
C PRO A 393 -0.18 14.28 1.00
N VAL A 394 0.65 13.80 1.92
CA VAL A 394 1.83 14.55 2.40
C VAL A 394 2.84 14.87 1.29
N CYS A 395 2.84 14.15 0.16
CA CYS A 395 3.59 14.53 -1.03
C CYS A 395 3.16 15.87 -1.68
N HIS A 396 2.01 16.45 -1.30
CA HIS A 396 1.57 17.78 -1.75
C HIS A 396 1.71 18.88 -0.68
N TYR A 397 2.02 18.52 0.57
CA TYR A 397 2.00 19.46 1.71
C TYR A 397 3.30 19.49 2.50
N GLY A 398 4.04 18.38 2.57
CA GLY A 398 5.35 18.30 3.22
C GLY A 398 6.48 18.80 2.32
N ALA A 399 7.58 19.24 2.95
CA ALA A 399 8.73 19.80 2.24
C ALA A 399 9.44 18.77 1.35
N ASP A 400 9.96 17.72 1.99
CA ASP A 400 10.69 16.59 1.41
C ASP A 400 10.45 15.33 2.26
N ASP A 401 10.89 14.16 1.77
CA ASP A 401 10.63 12.89 2.45
C ASP A 401 11.39 12.75 3.79
N GLU A 402 12.53 13.43 3.97
CA GLU A 402 13.25 13.44 5.25
C GLU A 402 12.49 14.24 6.32
N ALA A 403 12.01 15.43 5.96
CA ALA A 403 11.23 16.29 6.84
C ALA A 403 9.91 15.62 7.25
N ILE A 404 9.21 14.98 6.31
CA ILE A 404 7.97 14.23 6.58
C ILE A 404 8.23 13.08 7.54
N ALA A 405 9.23 12.23 7.26
CA ALA A 405 9.59 11.12 8.14
C ALA A 405 10.03 11.58 9.54
N SER A 406 10.79 12.67 9.62
CA SER A 406 11.23 13.28 10.87
C SER A 406 10.07 13.77 11.72
N ALA A 407 9.10 14.46 11.09
CA ALA A 407 7.91 14.94 11.78
C ALA A 407 7.05 13.78 12.34
N ILE A 408 6.81 12.74 11.52
CA ILE A 408 6.04 11.55 11.94
C ILE A 408 6.76 10.86 13.11
N THR A 409 8.05 10.60 12.98
CA THR A 409 8.81 9.84 13.99
C THR A 409 9.01 10.61 15.30
N ALA A 410 9.19 11.94 15.23
CA ALA A 410 9.20 12.80 16.40
C ALA A 410 7.84 12.80 17.11
N TRP A 411 6.74 12.87 16.35
CA TRP A 411 5.39 12.77 16.91
C TRP A 411 5.16 11.41 17.60
N MET A 412 5.54 10.31 16.96
CA MET A 412 5.45 8.97 17.55
C MET A 412 6.21 8.89 18.88
N THR A 413 7.45 9.38 18.90
CA THR A 413 8.28 9.40 20.12
C THR A 413 7.64 10.24 21.22
N GLY A 414 7.18 11.45 20.89
CA GLY A 414 6.53 12.37 21.84
C GLY A 414 5.24 11.83 22.44
N HIS A 415 4.58 10.89 21.76
CA HIS A 415 3.34 10.23 22.23
C HIS A 415 3.58 8.85 22.83
N GLY A 416 4.83 8.50 23.18
CA GLY A 416 5.17 7.21 23.81
C GLY A 416 5.10 6.01 22.86
N ARG A 417 5.09 6.25 21.55
CA ARG A 417 5.01 5.25 20.46
C ARG A 417 6.33 5.14 19.68
N GLY A 418 7.45 5.50 20.30
CA GLY A 418 8.76 5.57 19.66
C GLY A 418 9.47 4.22 19.44
N GLN A 419 8.89 3.10 19.88
CA GLN A 419 9.54 1.78 19.95
C GLN A 419 10.07 1.29 18.59
N TYR A 420 9.42 1.69 17.49
CA TYR A 420 9.74 1.24 16.14
C TYR A 420 10.24 2.37 15.22
N VAL A 421 10.61 3.53 15.77
CA VAL A 421 11.09 4.69 14.99
C VAL A 421 12.37 4.37 14.21
N ASP A 422 13.36 3.76 14.86
CA ASP A 422 14.61 3.39 14.19
C ASP A 422 14.39 2.33 13.12
N ALA A 423 13.50 1.37 13.40
CA ALA A 423 13.12 0.30 12.49
C ALA A 423 12.38 0.83 11.25
N TYR A 424 11.54 1.86 11.43
CA TYR A 424 10.91 2.59 10.33
C TYR A 424 11.96 3.32 9.48
N TRP A 425 12.90 4.04 10.10
CA TRP A 425 13.98 4.75 9.38
C TRP A 425 14.86 3.80 8.57
N ASP A 426 15.24 2.65 9.12
CA ASP A 426 15.99 1.62 8.39
C ASP A 426 15.19 1.11 7.17
N SER A 427 13.90 0.83 7.36
CA SER A 427 13.01 0.41 6.28
C SER A 427 12.89 1.46 5.18
N LEU A 428 12.69 2.73 5.55
CA LEU A 428 12.55 3.84 4.61
C LEU A 428 13.83 4.03 3.77
N ARG A 429 15.01 3.98 4.39
CA ARG A 429 16.30 4.10 3.70
C ARG A 429 16.57 2.91 2.77
N GLN A 430 16.12 1.72 3.14
CA GLN A 430 16.19 0.55 2.27
C GLN A 430 15.26 0.69 1.07
N ILE A 431 14.04 1.18 1.28
CA ILE A 431 13.06 1.40 0.21
C ILE A 431 13.57 2.49 -0.73
N ILE A 432 13.98 3.65 -0.21
CA ILE A 432 14.46 4.80 -1.00
C ILE A 432 15.99 4.84 -1.02
N SER A 433 16.60 3.80 -1.58
CA SER A 433 18.06 3.64 -1.62
C SER A 433 18.75 4.37 -2.79
N HIS A 434 17.98 5.02 -3.66
CA HIS A 434 18.44 5.47 -4.98
C HIS A 434 18.61 7.00 -5.08
N ARG A 435 18.23 7.72 -4.02
CA ARG A 435 18.37 9.17 -3.83
C ARG A 435 18.40 9.48 -2.33
N GLY A 436 18.87 10.66 -1.95
CA GLY A 436 18.63 11.21 -0.61
C GLY A 436 17.14 11.50 -0.37
N LEU A 437 16.70 11.41 0.88
CA LEU A 437 15.32 11.68 1.30
C LEU A 437 15.03 13.18 1.32
N GLU A 438 16.06 14.00 1.52
CA GLU A 438 16.06 15.45 1.48
C GLU A 438 16.01 16.03 0.06
N GLU A 439 16.30 15.21 -0.96
CA GLU A 439 16.42 15.68 -2.34
C GLU A 439 15.07 16.03 -2.97
N SER A 440 14.00 15.33 -2.58
CA SER A 440 12.66 15.49 -3.13
C SER A 440 11.61 14.84 -2.22
N ARG A 441 10.35 15.19 -2.46
CA ARG A 441 9.17 14.47 -1.96
C ARG A 441 8.64 13.50 -3.01
N GLY A 442 7.83 12.55 -2.57
CA GLY A 442 7.12 11.62 -3.45
C GLY A 442 7.18 10.16 -3.01
N ALA A 443 8.08 9.83 -2.08
CA ALA A 443 8.05 8.53 -1.43
C ALA A 443 6.89 8.45 -0.44
N HIS A 444 6.74 9.44 0.45
CA HIS A 444 5.58 9.51 1.35
C HIS A 444 4.37 10.06 0.60
N MET A 445 3.52 9.17 0.11
CA MET A 445 2.33 9.55 -0.64
C MET A 445 1.24 10.06 0.30
N TRP A 446 0.91 9.25 1.32
CA TRP A 446 -0.19 9.54 2.24
C TRP A 446 0.22 9.34 3.70
N LEU A 447 -0.42 10.10 4.57
CA LEU A 447 -0.50 9.83 5.99
C LEU A 447 -1.97 9.77 6.36
N SER A 448 -2.37 8.73 7.09
CA SER A 448 -3.75 8.57 7.53
C SER A 448 -3.89 8.51 9.03
N MET A 449 -5.02 9.00 9.52
CA MET A 449 -5.40 9.09 10.92
C MET A 449 -6.83 8.62 11.10
N MET A 450 -7.07 7.72 12.06
CA MET A 450 -8.41 7.25 12.42
C MET A 450 -8.55 7.28 13.93
N VAL A 451 -9.59 7.96 14.42
CA VAL A 451 -9.96 7.91 15.84
C VAL A 451 -10.91 6.74 16.03
N LYS A 452 -10.50 5.74 16.79
CA LYS A 452 -11.30 4.54 17.04
C LYS A 452 -11.04 3.98 18.42
N GLY A 453 -12.12 3.77 19.19
CA GLY A 453 -12.04 3.19 20.54
C GLY A 453 -11.16 3.99 21.49
N GLY A 454 -11.20 5.32 21.42
CA GLY A 454 -10.36 6.21 22.23
C GLY A 454 -8.86 6.11 21.90
N ARG A 455 -8.51 5.70 20.68
CA ARG A 455 -7.13 5.65 20.20
C ARG A 455 -7.01 6.33 18.84
N LEU A 456 -5.87 6.98 18.60
CA LEU A 456 -5.52 7.57 17.32
C LEU A 456 -4.62 6.61 16.54
N GLN A 457 -5.20 5.90 15.57
CA GLN A 457 -4.46 5.02 14.67
C GLN A 457 -3.80 5.85 13.58
N VAL A 458 -2.50 5.63 13.35
CA VAL A 458 -1.72 6.33 12.32
C VAL A 458 -1.15 5.33 11.33
N THR A 459 -1.16 5.66 10.04
CA THR A 459 -0.57 4.81 9.00
C THR A 459 0.12 5.68 7.95
N THR A 460 1.38 5.35 7.67
CA THR A 460 2.18 6.01 6.63
C THR A 460 2.20 5.15 5.38
N TYR A 461 2.07 5.77 4.20
CA TYR A 461 2.05 5.10 2.91
C TYR A 461 3.28 5.53 2.08
N ILE A 462 4.02 4.54 1.57
CA ILE A 462 5.33 4.73 0.97
C ILE A 462 5.32 4.14 -0.45
N ALA A 463 5.47 5.00 -1.46
CA ALA A 463 5.77 4.61 -2.82
C ALA A 463 7.26 4.25 -2.94
N PRO A 464 7.61 3.07 -3.48
CA PRO A 464 9.00 2.67 -3.66
C PRO A 464 9.67 3.34 -4.86
N GLU A 465 8.97 4.17 -5.64
CA GLU A 465 9.53 4.92 -6.76
C GLU A 465 10.28 4.01 -7.74
N GLY A 466 9.64 2.93 -8.17
CA GLY A 466 10.23 1.90 -8.99
C GLY A 466 10.68 2.36 -10.37
N HIS A 467 9.97 3.31 -10.98
CA HIS A 467 10.32 3.89 -12.28
C HIS A 467 11.19 5.13 -12.17
N HIS A 468 11.52 5.59 -10.97
CA HIS A 468 12.30 6.80 -10.79
C HIS A 468 13.66 6.77 -11.52
N PRO A 469 14.03 7.82 -12.28
CA PRO A 469 15.18 7.80 -13.19
C PRO A 469 16.52 7.46 -12.53
N LYS A 470 16.70 7.79 -11.24
CA LYS A 470 17.95 7.51 -10.53
C LYS A 470 18.13 6.02 -10.20
N ARG A 471 17.06 5.20 -10.15
CA ARG A 471 17.18 3.74 -10.00
C ARG A 471 17.85 3.08 -11.20
N GLN A 472 17.59 3.58 -12.41
CA GLN A 472 18.17 3.04 -13.64
C GLN A 472 19.67 3.32 -13.77
N ARG A 473 20.12 4.50 -13.30
CA ARG A 473 21.54 4.91 -13.35
C ARG A 473 22.44 4.08 -12.43
N GLY A 474 21.90 3.60 -11.31
CA GLY A 474 22.62 2.69 -10.39
C GLY A 474 22.94 1.34 -11.03
N GLY A 475 21.98 0.76 -11.77
CA GLY A 475 22.15 -0.51 -12.49
C GLY A 475 23.16 -0.43 -13.65
N GLN A 476 23.18 0.69 -14.39
CA GLN A 476 24.15 0.91 -15.46
C GLN A 476 25.59 1.07 -14.93
N ARG A 477 25.81 1.75 -13.79
CA ARG A 477 27.13 1.84 -13.16
C ARG A 477 27.65 0.48 -12.65
N ALA A 478 26.76 -0.36 -12.11
CA ALA A 478 27.12 -1.71 -11.67
C ALA A 478 27.49 -2.60 -12.87
N ARG A 479 26.71 -2.56 -13.96
CA ARG A 479 26.99 -3.29 -15.21
C ARG A 479 28.26 -2.78 -15.90
N SER A 480 28.55 -1.47 -15.91
CA SER A 480 29.78 -0.93 -16.50
C SER A 480 31.04 -1.31 -15.71
N LYS A 481 30.98 -1.34 -14.37
CA LYS A 481 32.09 -1.82 -13.53
C LYS A 481 32.39 -3.30 -13.75
N ILE A 482 31.37 -4.13 -13.94
CA ILE A 482 31.54 -5.56 -14.27
C ILE A 482 32.14 -5.71 -15.67
N ALA A 483 31.66 -4.95 -16.66
CA ALA A 483 32.22 -4.95 -18.01
C ALA A 483 33.69 -4.49 -18.04
N GLU A 484 34.06 -3.44 -17.30
CA GLU A 484 35.46 -2.98 -17.16
C GLU A 484 36.37 -4.00 -16.45
N LEU A 485 35.83 -4.76 -15.49
CA LEU A 485 36.57 -5.84 -14.82
C LEU A 485 36.81 -7.05 -15.75
N VAL A 486 35.93 -7.28 -16.72
CA VAL A 486 36.07 -8.35 -17.72
C VAL A 486 37.01 -7.93 -18.85
N THR A 487 36.97 -6.67 -19.30
CA THR A 487 37.84 -6.16 -20.38
C THR A 487 39.26 -5.80 -19.95
N ARG A 488 39.53 -5.63 -18.64
CA ARG A 488 40.90 -5.48 -18.11
C ARG A 488 41.64 -6.81 -17.92
N LYS A 489 40.99 -7.95 -18.15
CA LYS A 489 41.58 -9.29 -18.04
C LYS A 489 41.79 -10.00 -19.40
N SER A 490 41.60 -9.29 -20.50
CA SER A 490 41.93 -9.76 -21.85
C SER A 490 43.24 -9.18 -22.34
#